data_AF-A0A4W3HF76-F1
#
_entry.id   AF-A0A4W3HF76-F1
#
_cell.length_a   1.000
_cell.length_b   1.000
_cell.length_c   1.000
_cell.angle_alpha   90.00
_cell.angle_beta   90.00
_cell.angle_gamma   90.00
#
_symmetry.space_group_name_H-M   'P 1'
#
loop_
_entity.id
_entity.type
_entity.pdbx_description
1 polymer ?
#
loop_
_entity_poly.entity_id
_entity_poly.type
_entity_poly.pdbx_seq_one_letter_code
_entity_poly.pdbx_strand_id
1 'polypeptide(L)'
;MMKKQLNRMLQLANHSIGRSETTELLSEDLVQYENRIEPTKRAMYNAHRRLLACLQGQQGSDLEKRLKKMPLMSLSHVMEDSCRELDTASSIRKILEVCCFIESTLAKVLAEHELQVEKDVLDPLFKLSEDELPNILKHKKQLAKVTLDWTGPKTGELSQATKSGGPGASTPCAGAKVDVLREEADEAWRKVEQSKDEYAADLYHFASKEEEYANYFLSLLEAQADYHRKSLKVLDTLMPGLKSAPNAAERNGRQAAFGKPLQEHLESCQRQIALPIEACVMMLLEKGMKEEGLFRLAPAASVLKQLKSSLDSGAFNPEEFKYDPHAVAGALKSYLRELPHPLMTFNLYDEWFEAASEKDQETKVERLRDVCNKLPEGNYSNLR
;
A
#
# COMPACT_ATOMS: atom_id res chain seq x y z
N MET A 1 -10.43 -52.37 -49.34
CA MET A 1 -10.16 -51.22 -48.43
C MET A 1 -8.72 -51.17 -47.93
N MET A 2 -8.10 -52.28 -47.51
CA MET A 2 -6.72 -52.29 -46.96
C MET A 2 -5.61 -51.77 -47.89
N LYS A 3 -5.65 -52.01 -49.21
CA LYS A 3 -4.66 -51.43 -50.15
C LYS A 3 -4.73 -49.90 -50.24
N LYS A 4 -5.91 -49.30 -50.01
CA LYS A 4 -6.09 -47.85 -49.97
C LYS A 4 -5.53 -47.27 -48.68
N GLN A 5 -5.71 -47.94 -47.54
CA GLN A 5 -5.07 -47.58 -46.28
C GLN A 5 -3.55 -47.73 -46.34
N LEU A 6 -3.05 -48.82 -46.93
CA LEU A 6 -1.61 -49.06 -47.13
C LEU A 6 -0.95 -48.01 -48.05
N ASN A 7 -1.61 -47.62 -49.14
CA ASN A 7 -1.10 -46.55 -50.01
C ASN A 7 -1.18 -45.17 -49.35
N ARG A 8 -2.18 -44.93 -48.48
CA ARG A 8 -2.27 -43.70 -47.68
C ARG A 8 -1.22 -43.68 -46.57
N MET A 9 -0.94 -44.82 -45.93
CA MET A 9 0.16 -45.05 -44.97
C MET A 9 1.54 -44.84 -45.61
N LEU A 10 1.77 -45.36 -46.83
CA LEU A 10 3.01 -45.16 -47.58
C LEU A 10 3.18 -43.73 -48.11
N GLN A 11 2.09 -43.04 -48.45
CA GLN A 11 2.12 -41.62 -48.82
C GLN A 11 2.46 -40.73 -47.63
N LEU A 12 1.87 -41.00 -46.46
CA LEU A 12 2.16 -40.26 -45.22
C LEU A 12 3.61 -40.49 -44.76
N ALA A 13 4.11 -41.72 -44.86
CA ALA A 13 5.52 -42.06 -44.54
C ALA A 13 6.55 -41.41 -45.49
N ASN A 14 6.18 -41.09 -46.74
CA ASN A 14 7.06 -40.41 -47.69
C ASN A 14 7.02 -38.87 -47.58
N HIS A 15 6.00 -38.30 -46.95
CA HIS A 15 5.85 -36.85 -46.76
C HIS A 15 6.40 -36.35 -45.42
N SER A 16 6.73 -37.24 -44.47
CA SER A 16 7.12 -36.94 -43.08
C SER A 16 8.57 -36.44 -42.89
N ILE A 17 9.20 -35.87 -43.90
CA ILE A 17 10.59 -35.40 -43.82
C ILE A 17 10.58 -33.87 -43.85
N GLY A 18 10.38 -33.20 -42.70
CA GLY A 18 10.76 -31.79 -42.57
C GLY A 18 10.03 -30.87 -41.57
N ARG A 19 8.94 -31.28 -40.93
CA ARG A 19 8.32 -30.53 -39.80
C ARG A 19 8.23 -31.43 -38.56
N SER A 20 8.09 -30.87 -37.35
CA SER A 20 7.93 -31.64 -36.11
C SER A 20 6.89 -32.75 -36.37
N GLU A 21 7.34 -34.01 -36.39
CA GLU A 21 6.58 -35.17 -36.90
C GLU A 21 5.21 -35.35 -36.21
N THR A 22 5.03 -34.74 -35.03
CA THR A 22 3.80 -34.69 -34.25
C THR A 22 2.74 -33.73 -34.78
N THR A 23 3.14 -32.61 -35.38
CA THR A 23 2.24 -31.52 -35.78
C THR A 23 1.48 -31.86 -37.06
N GLU A 24 2.03 -32.72 -37.92
CA GLU A 24 1.39 -33.17 -39.17
C GLU A 24 0.26 -34.18 -38.95
N LEU A 25 0.21 -34.80 -37.76
CA LEU A 25 -0.80 -35.81 -37.39
C LEU A 25 -2.06 -35.19 -36.75
N LEU A 26 -2.00 -33.91 -36.38
CA LEU A 26 -3.06 -33.19 -35.68
C LEU A 26 -3.89 -32.34 -36.66
N SER A 27 -5.16 -32.07 -36.32
CA SER A 27 -5.96 -31.08 -37.04
C SER A 27 -5.44 -29.66 -36.81
N GLU A 28 -5.78 -28.73 -37.70
CA GLU A 28 -5.36 -27.33 -37.60
C GLU A 28 -5.75 -26.68 -36.26
N ASP A 29 -6.93 -26.99 -35.74
CA ASP A 29 -7.40 -26.52 -34.42
C ASP A 29 -6.55 -27.06 -33.27
N LEU A 30 -6.16 -28.34 -33.31
CA LEU A 30 -5.33 -28.96 -32.27
C LEU A 30 -3.92 -28.38 -32.26
N VAL A 31 -3.37 -28.06 -33.43
CA VAL A 31 -2.07 -27.37 -33.54
C VAL A 31 -2.12 -25.98 -32.90
N GLN A 32 -3.25 -25.27 -33.00
CA GLN A 32 -3.41 -23.99 -32.31
C GLN A 32 -3.40 -24.14 -30.78
N TYR A 33 -4.07 -25.15 -30.23
CA TYR A 33 -4.04 -25.43 -28.78
C TYR A 33 -2.66 -25.87 -28.30
N GLU A 34 -1.99 -26.76 -29.04
CA GLU A 34 -0.63 -27.22 -28.74
C GLU A 34 0.35 -26.03 -28.60
N ASN A 35 0.28 -25.06 -29.51
CA ASN A 35 1.14 -23.88 -29.51
C ASN A 35 0.94 -22.98 -28.28
N ARG A 36 -0.18 -23.10 -27.56
CA ARG A 36 -0.48 -22.30 -26.36
C ARG A 36 -0.01 -22.96 -25.07
N ILE A 37 0.18 -24.28 -25.03
CA ILE A 37 0.47 -25.02 -23.78
C ILE A 37 1.76 -24.55 -23.11
N GLU A 38 2.89 -24.54 -23.82
CA GLU A 38 4.18 -24.16 -23.24
C GLU A 38 4.20 -22.67 -22.81
N PRO A 39 3.71 -21.72 -23.63
CA PRO A 39 3.52 -20.33 -23.18
C PRO A 39 2.65 -20.21 -21.92
N THR A 40 1.50 -20.88 -21.87
CA THR A 40 0.59 -20.86 -20.72
C THR A 40 1.28 -21.40 -19.48
N LYS A 41 1.94 -22.56 -19.56
CA LYS A 41 2.70 -23.13 -18.44
C LYS A 41 3.72 -22.15 -17.88
N ARG A 42 4.52 -21.55 -18.75
CA ARG A 42 5.54 -20.56 -18.35
C ARG A 42 4.90 -19.32 -17.72
N ALA A 43 3.78 -18.84 -18.28
CA ALA A 43 3.06 -17.69 -17.74
C ALA A 43 2.52 -17.98 -16.33
N MET A 44 1.86 -19.13 -16.13
CA MET A 44 1.31 -19.53 -14.83
C MET A 44 2.42 -19.70 -13.78
N TYR A 45 3.52 -20.38 -14.13
CA TYR A 45 4.67 -20.57 -13.25
C TYR A 45 5.28 -19.23 -12.80
N ASN A 46 5.51 -18.33 -13.76
CA ASN A 46 6.09 -17.01 -13.48
C ASN A 46 5.15 -16.15 -12.63
N ALA A 47 3.85 -16.16 -12.95
CA ALA A 47 2.84 -15.44 -12.18
C ALA A 47 2.77 -15.96 -10.74
N HIS A 48 2.65 -17.27 -10.54
CA HIS A 48 2.66 -17.91 -9.23
C HIS A 48 3.88 -17.49 -8.41
N ARG A 49 5.10 -17.62 -8.97
CA ARG A 49 6.33 -17.25 -8.26
C ARG A 49 6.42 -15.78 -7.87
N ARG A 50 5.93 -14.88 -8.73
CA ARG A 50 5.97 -13.43 -8.46
C ARG A 50 4.88 -13.02 -7.47
N LEU A 51 3.67 -13.57 -7.60
CA LEU A 51 2.58 -13.33 -6.65
C LEU A 51 2.93 -13.83 -5.26
N LEU A 52 3.55 -15.01 -5.14
CA LEU A 52 4.02 -15.51 -3.85
C LEU A 52 5.01 -14.55 -3.17
N ALA A 53 5.86 -13.87 -3.94
CA ALA A 53 6.80 -12.89 -3.42
C ALA A 53 6.15 -11.54 -3.02
N CYS A 54 4.89 -11.30 -3.42
CA CYS A 54 4.11 -10.14 -3.00
C CYS A 54 3.42 -10.35 -1.66
N LEU A 55 3.26 -11.60 -1.20
CA LEU A 55 2.65 -11.92 0.09
C LEU A 55 3.68 -11.87 1.22
N GLN A 56 3.27 -11.39 2.39
CA GLN A 56 4.08 -11.27 3.60
C GLN A 56 3.95 -12.51 4.49
N GLY A 57 2.79 -13.17 4.45
CA GLY A 57 2.50 -14.41 5.15
C GLY A 57 3.30 -15.60 4.62
N GLN A 58 3.58 -16.56 5.51
CA GLN A 58 4.18 -17.82 5.10
C GLN A 58 3.14 -18.68 4.38
N GLN A 59 3.47 -19.20 3.21
CA GLN A 59 2.61 -20.14 2.47
C GLN A 59 2.26 -21.38 3.32
N GLY A 60 1.01 -21.83 3.23
CA GLY A 60 0.49 -22.99 3.95
C GLY A 60 0.25 -22.75 5.45
N SER A 61 0.44 -21.52 5.93
CA SER A 61 0.17 -21.17 7.33
C SER A 61 -1.28 -20.73 7.55
N ASP A 62 -1.82 -21.07 8.72
CA ASP A 62 -3.13 -20.61 9.17
C ASP A 62 -3.16 -19.10 9.45
N LEU A 63 -4.37 -18.53 9.56
CA LEU A 63 -4.58 -17.09 9.76
C LEU A 63 -3.82 -16.56 10.99
N GLU A 64 -3.78 -17.32 12.09
CA GLU A 64 -3.14 -16.90 13.34
C GLU A 64 -1.62 -16.78 13.18
N LYS A 65 -0.98 -17.76 12.52
CA LYS A 65 0.45 -17.73 12.24
C LYS A 65 0.84 -16.62 11.26
N ARG A 66 0.00 -16.33 10.25
CA ARG A 66 0.20 -15.19 9.35
C ARG A 66 0.17 -13.88 10.11
N LEU A 67 -0.87 -13.68 10.93
CA LEU A 67 -1.05 -12.49 11.75
C LEU A 67 0.18 -12.21 12.63
N LYS A 68 0.74 -13.22 13.29
CA LYS A 68 1.93 -13.06 14.14
C LYS A 68 3.17 -12.58 13.38
N LYS A 69 3.24 -12.81 12.07
CA LYS A 69 4.36 -12.39 11.22
C LYS A 69 4.10 -11.07 10.48
N MET A 70 2.87 -10.55 10.54
CA MET A 70 2.51 -9.29 9.89
C MET A 70 3.20 -8.10 10.56
N PRO A 71 3.94 -7.26 9.80
CA PRO A 71 4.54 -6.03 10.31
C PRO A 71 3.51 -5.09 10.96
N LEU A 72 2.30 -5.00 10.40
CA LEU A 72 1.21 -4.19 10.97
C LEU A 72 0.75 -4.69 12.34
N MET A 73 0.68 -6.02 12.55
CA MET A 73 0.43 -6.58 13.88
C MET A 73 1.60 -6.25 14.83
N SER A 74 2.85 -6.38 14.39
CA SER A 74 4.00 -6.03 15.22
C SER A 74 3.95 -4.56 15.66
N LEU A 75 3.62 -3.66 14.73
CA LEU A 75 3.44 -2.24 15.00
C LEU A 75 2.33 -1.99 16.04
N SER A 76 1.18 -2.66 15.92
CA SER A 76 0.09 -2.48 16.88
C SER A 76 0.51 -2.88 18.30
N HIS A 77 1.26 -3.97 18.48
CA HIS A 77 1.74 -4.38 19.81
C HIS A 77 2.72 -3.36 20.40
N VAL A 78 3.65 -2.85 19.60
CA VAL A 78 4.60 -1.80 20.06
C VAL A 78 3.85 -0.52 20.46
N MET A 79 2.82 -0.13 19.70
CA MET A 79 1.96 1.00 20.06
C MET A 79 1.20 0.75 21.36
N GLU A 80 0.66 -0.45 21.57
CA GLU A 80 -0.07 -0.83 22.78
C GLU A 80 0.83 -0.75 24.02
N ASP A 81 2.03 -1.34 23.95
CA ASP A 81 2.99 -1.30 25.05
C ASP A 81 3.39 0.15 25.39
N SER A 82 3.62 0.97 24.36
CA SER A 82 3.92 2.40 24.53
C SER A 82 2.76 3.17 25.18
N CYS A 83 1.50 2.79 24.93
CA CYS A 83 0.35 3.44 25.58
C CYS A 83 0.33 3.23 27.09
N ARG A 84 0.87 2.10 27.59
CA ARG A 84 0.90 1.78 29.04
C ARG A 84 1.85 2.68 29.81
N GLU A 85 2.88 3.21 29.15
CA GLU A 85 3.86 4.13 29.72
C GLU A 85 3.36 5.58 29.76
N LEU A 86 2.35 5.92 28.96
CA LEU A 86 1.82 7.28 28.84
C LEU A 86 0.70 7.57 29.84
N ASP A 87 0.63 8.81 30.29
CA ASP A 87 -0.46 9.29 31.15
C ASP A 87 -1.83 9.21 30.44
N THR A 88 -2.88 8.87 31.18
CA THR A 88 -4.25 8.70 30.66
C THR A 88 -4.89 9.99 30.12
N ALA A 89 -4.47 11.16 30.61
CA ALA A 89 -4.93 12.45 30.09
C ALA A 89 -4.17 12.87 28.82
N SER A 90 -3.02 12.24 28.52
CA SER A 90 -2.20 12.55 27.36
C SER A 90 -2.99 12.40 26.06
N SER A 91 -2.97 13.45 25.23
CA SER A 91 -3.57 13.39 23.89
C SER A 91 -2.82 12.42 22.98
N ILE A 92 -1.50 12.26 23.19
CA ILE A 92 -0.67 11.30 22.45
C ILE A 92 -1.16 9.89 22.74
N ARG A 93 -1.42 9.54 24.00
CA ARG A 93 -1.92 8.21 24.38
C ARG A 93 -3.26 7.91 23.70
N LYS A 94 -4.22 8.84 23.79
CA LYS A 94 -5.55 8.66 23.19
C LYS A 94 -5.50 8.40 21.68
N ILE A 95 -4.65 9.14 20.97
CA ILE A 95 -4.44 8.95 19.53
C ILE A 95 -3.76 7.62 19.27
N LEU A 96 -2.73 7.28 20.04
CA LEU A 96 -1.95 6.05 19.88
C LEU A 96 -2.79 4.79 20.14
N GLU A 97 -3.71 4.82 21.11
CA GLU A 97 -4.66 3.73 21.40
C GLU A 97 -5.57 3.46 20.19
N VAL A 98 -6.08 4.51 19.54
CA VAL A 98 -6.91 4.37 18.33
C VAL A 98 -6.07 3.86 17.15
N CYS A 99 -4.86 4.38 16.96
CA CYS A 99 -3.94 3.87 15.94
C CYS A 99 -3.64 2.38 16.13
N CYS A 100 -3.35 1.95 17.36
CA CYS A 100 -3.14 0.54 17.69
C CYS A 100 -4.31 -0.35 17.24
N PHE A 101 -5.54 0.08 17.55
CA PHE A 101 -6.74 -0.65 17.16
C PHE A 101 -6.93 -0.72 15.63
N ILE A 102 -6.70 0.40 14.93
CA ILE A 102 -6.77 0.48 13.47
C ILE A 102 -5.74 -0.46 12.83
N GLU A 103 -4.47 -0.37 13.23
CA GLU A 103 -3.39 -1.18 12.66
C GLU A 103 -3.60 -2.68 12.90
N SER A 104 -4.06 -3.07 14.10
CA SER A 104 -4.42 -4.46 14.38
C SER A 104 -5.57 -4.97 13.49
N THR A 105 -6.54 -4.11 13.20
CA THR A 105 -7.67 -4.45 12.32
C THR A 105 -7.23 -4.56 10.87
N LEU A 106 -6.43 -3.62 10.37
CA LEU A 106 -5.88 -3.65 9.02
C LEU A 106 -4.98 -4.88 8.79
N ALA A 107 -4.21 -5.29 9.80
CA ALA A 107 -3.40 -6.50 9.71
C ALA A 107 -4.25 -7.78 9.55
N LYS A 108 -5.43 -7.84 10.18
CA LYS A 108 -6.40 -8.94 9.97
C LYS A 108 -6.97 -8.95 8.56
N VAL A 109 -7.37 -7.78 8.06
CA VAL A 109 -7.86 -7.63 6.69
C VAL A 109 -6.80 -8.06 5.66
N LEU A 110 -5.53 -7.71 5.89
CA LEU A 110 -4.41 -8.14 5.06
C LEU A 110 -4.20 -9.66 5.14
N ALA A 111 -4.17 -10.24 6.35
CA ALA A 111 -3.95 -11.68 6.52
C ALA A 111 -5.08 -12.53 5.89
N GLU A 112 -6.33 -12.08 5.96
CA GLU A 112 -7.47 -12.70 5.28
C GLU A 112 -7.34 -12.60 3.75
N HIS A 113 -6.92 -11.44 3.23
CA HIS A 113 -6.68 -11.25 1.80
C HIS A 113 -5.59 -12.20 1.27
N GLU A 114 -4.46 -12.30 1.97
CA GLU A 114 -3.39 -13.20 1.54
C GLU A 114 -3.81 -14.67 1.57
N LEU A 115 -4.60 -15.08 2.57
CA LEU A 115 -5.15 -16.43 2.63
C LEU A 115 -6.11 -16.72 1.47
N GLN A 116 -6.93 -15.73 1.11
CA GLN A 116 -7.86 -15.81 -0.02
C GLN A 116 -7.10 -15.91 -1.36
N VAL A 117 -6.08 -15.07 -1.58
CA VAL A 117 -5.24 -15.11 -2.78
C VAL A 117 -4.48 -16.44 -2.88
N GLU A 118 -4.01 -16.98 -1.76
CA GLU A 118 -3.31 -18.26 -1.76
C GLU A 118 -4.23 -19.38 -2.25
N LYS A 119 -5.40 -19.51 -1.63
CA LYS A 119 -6.35 -20.60 -1.92
C LYS A 119 -6.95 -20.51 -3.32
N ASP A 120 -7.38 -19.32 -3.73
CA ASP A 120 -8.20 -19.16 -4.94
C ASP A 120 -7.36 -18.79 -6.18
N VAL A 121 -6.08 -18.46 -6.00
CA VAL A 121 -5.18 -18.07 -7.11
C VAL A 121 -3.87 -18.86 -7.09
N LEU A 122 -3.09 -18.81 -6.00
CA LEU A 122 -1.76 -19.46 -6.00
C LEU A 122 -1.86 -20.98 -6.12
N ASP A 123 -2.70 -21.64 -5.33
CA ASP A 123 -2.85 -23.09 -5.34
C ASP A 123 -3.31 -23.61 -6.72
N PRO A 124 -4.34 -23.03 -7.38
CA PRO A 124 -4.71 -23.38 -8.75
C PRO A 124 -3.60 -23.12 -9.78
N LEU A 125 -2.91 -21.98 -9.71
CA LEU A 125 -1.82 -21.66 -10.63
C LEU A 125 -0.65 -22.64 -10.50
N PHE A 126 -0.29 -23.00 -9.26
CA PHE A 126 0.75 -23.99 -8.99
C PHE A 126 0.38 -25.35 -9.56
N LYS A 127 -0.83 -25.84 -9.25
CA LYS A 127 -1.35 -27.10 -9.76
C LYS A 127 -1.35 -27.13 -11.30
N LEU A 128 -1.77 -26.05 -11.94
CA LEU A 128 -1.79 -25.95 -13.39
C LEU A 128 -0.37 -26.00 -13.99
N SER A 129 0.59 -25.26 -13.41
CA SER A 129 1.95 -25.17 -13.95
C SER A 129 2.83 -26.40 -13.67
N GLU A 130 2.65 -27.05 -12.52
CA GLU A 130 3.54 -28.11 -12.02
C GLU A 130 2.95 -29.52 -12.17
N ASP A 131 1.63 -29.66 -12.35
CA ASP A 131 0.97 -30.97 -12.52
C ASP A 131 0.26 -31.09 -13.88
N GLU A 132 -0.79 -30.28 -14.13
CA GLU A 132 -1.65 -30.47 -15.30
C GLU A 132 -0.92 -30.28 -16.64
N LEU A 133 -0.28 -29.14 -16.87
CA LEU A 133 0.39 -28.84 -18.16
C LEU A 133 1.64 -29.71 -18.41
N PRO A 134 2.49 -30.02 -17.40
CA PRO A 134 3.57 -30.99 -17.57
C PRO A 134 3.11 -32.38 -18.00
N ASN A 135 1.96 -32.86 -17.51
CA ASN A 135 1.40 -34.15 -17.91
C ASN A 135 1.01 -34.15 -19.41
N ILE A 136 0.37 -33.08 -19.90
CA ILE A 136 0.04 -32.95 -21.33
C ILE A 136 1.33 -32.92 -22.19
N LEU A 137 2.37 -32.21 -21.74
CA LEU A 137 3.67 -32.18 -22.41
C LEU A 137 4.39 -33.54 -22.41
N LYS A 138 4.13 -34.39 -21.42
CA LYS A 138 4.64 -35.77 -21.38
C LYS A 138 3.97 -36.61 -22.46
N HIS A 139 2.65 -36.51 -22.65
CA HIS A 139 1.95 -37.20 -23.73
C HIS A 139 2.39 -36.70 -25.12
N LYS A 140 2.69 -35.40 -25.29
CA LYS A 140 3.34 -34.89 -26.51
C LYS A 140 4.68 -35.57 -26.81
N LYS A 141 5.54 -35.72 -25.80
CA LYS A 141 6.85 -36.40 -25.95
C LYS A 141 6.68 -37.89 -26.25
N GLN A 142 5.69 -38.53 -25.63
CA GLN A 142 5.35 -39.92 -25.89
C GLN A 142 4.88 -40.11 -27.34
N LEU A 143 4.01 -39.23 -27.83
CA LEU A 143 3.55 -39.22 -29.22
C LEU A 143 4.72 -39.07 -30.20
N ALA A 144 5.64 -38.12 -29.94
CA ALA A 144 6.84 -37.94 -30.75
C ALA A 144 7.71 -39.20 -30.78
N LYS A 145 7.88 -39.87 -29.62
CA LYS A 145 8.67 -41.09 -29.52
C LYS A 145 8.05 -42.25 -30.31
N VAL A 146 6.75 -42.54 -30.14
CA VAL A 146 6.11 -43.65 -30.85
C VAL A 146 5.99 -43.39 -32.35
N THR A 147 5.89 -42.11 -32.75
CA THR A 147 5.91 -41.71 -34.17
C THR A 147 7.28 -42.00 -34.78
N LEU A 148 8.37 -41.65 -34.08
CA LEU A 148 9.74 -41.96 -34.52
C LEU A 148 10.01 -43.47 -34.57
N ASP A 149 9.53 -44.22 -33.58
CA ASP A 149 9.66 -45.69 -33.55
C ASP A 149 8.91 -46.34 -34.74
N TRP A 150 7.79 -45.75 -35.18
CA TRP A 150 7.07 -46.16 -36.38
C TRP A 150 7.73 -45.70 -37.69
N THR A 151 8.37 -44.53 -37.77
CA THR A 151 9.11 -44.09 -38.97
C THR A 151 10.50 -44.74 -39.09
N GLY A 152 10.89 -45.54 -38.10
CA GLY A 152 12.19 -46.18 -37.98
C GLY A 152 12.53 -47.23 -39.06
N PRO A 153 13.72 -47.85 -38.96
CA PRO A 153 14.33 -48.65 -40.01
C PRO A 153 13.48 -49.85 -40.46
N LYS A 154 12.67 -50.45 -39.57
CA LYS A 154 11.80 -51.61 -39.88
C LYS A 154 10.72 -51.29 -40.93
N THR A 155 10.20 -50.07 -40.90
CA THR A 155 9.14 -49.59 -41.79
C THR A 155 9.74 -49.14 -43.13
N GLY A 156 10.96 -48.59 -43.09
CA GLY A 156 11.81 -48.38 -44.26
C GLY A 156 12.21 -49.70 -44.96
N GLU A 157 12.55 -50.74 -44.20
CA GLU A 157 12.85 -52.10 -44.67
C GLU A 157 11.62 -52.76 -45.30
N LEU A 158 10.42 -52.60 -44.71
CA LEU A 158 9.15 -53.06 -45.30
C LEU A 158 8.87 -52.35 -46.65
N SER A 159 9.13 -51.05 -46.74
CA SER A 159 8.99 -50.26 -47.98
C SER A 159 10.00 -50.67 -49.07
N GLN A 160 11.22 -51.02 -48.69
CA GLN A 160 12.22 -51.58 -49.62
C GLN A 160 11.91 -53.02 -50.04
N ALA A 161 11.50 -53.89 -49.11
CA ALA A 161 11.16 -55.29 -49.37
C ALA A 161 9.91 -55.44 -50.26
N THR A 162 8.98 -54.51 -50.18
CA THR A 162 7.79 -54.47 -51.06
C THR A 162 8.08 -53.89 -52.46
N LYS A 163 9.11 -53.05 -52.61
CA LYS A 163 9.57 -52.53 -53.91
C LYS A 163 10.48 -53.49 -54.68
N SER A 164 11.24 -54.35 -53.98
CA SER A 164 12.14 -55.34 -54.59
C SER A 164 11.45 -56.64 -55.00
N GLY A 165 10.19 -56.86 -54.60
CA GLY A 165 9.34 -57.98 -55.02
C GLY A 165 8.75 -57.80 -56.42
N GLY A 166 9.57 -57.82 -57.46
CA GLY A 166 9.11 -57.98 -58.85
C GLY A 166 8.50 -59.38 -59.10
N PRO A 167 7.64 -59.56 -60.12
CA PRO A 167 6.76 -60.72 -60.30
C PRO A 167 7.48 -62.01 -60.78
N GLY A 168 8.61 -62.39 -60.17
CA GLY A 168 9.42 -63.53 -60.61
C GLY A 168 10.23 -64.29 -59.55
N ALA A 169 10.21 -63.93 -58.27
CA ALA A 169 10.96 -64.63 -57.22
C ALA A 169 10.03 -65.44 -56.30
N SER A 170 9.73 -66.68 -56.68
CA SER A 170 8.99 -67.63 -55.84
C SER A 170 9.94 -68.34 -54.86
N THR A 171 10.25 -67.68 -53.75
CA THR A 171 10.81 -68.35 -52.56
C THR A 171 9.80 -68.20 -51.40
N PRO A 172 9.23 -69.28 -50.85
CA PRO A 172 8.19 -69.21 -49.80
C PRO A 172 8.65 -68.47 -48.53
N CYS A 173 9.96 -68.44 -48.28
CA CYS A 173 10.59 -67.84 -47.11
C CYS A 173 10.61 -66.30 -47.12
N ALA A 174 10.52 -65.67 -48.30
CA ALA A 174 10.52 -64.20 -48.42
C ALA A 174 9.15 -63.58 -48.07
N GLY A 175 8.05 -64.30 -48.34
CA GLY A 175 6.69 -63.85 -48.01
C GLY A 175 6.45 -63.79 -46.50
N ALA A 176 6.83 -64.84 -45.76
CA ALA A 176 6.67 -64.89 -44.31
C ALA A 176 7.41 -63.75 -43.58
N LYS A 177 8.60 -63.36 -44.06
CA LYS A 177 9.37 -62.23 -43.51
C LYS A 177 8.67 -60.88 -43.75
N VAL A 178 8.02 -60.71 -44.91
CA VAL A 178 7.25 -59.51 -45.24
C VAL A 178 5.96 -59.43 -44.42
N ASP A 179 5.31 -60.56 -44.16
CA ASP A 179 4.10 -60.62 -43.35
C ASP A 179 4.37 -60.28 -41.87
N VAL A 180 5.47 -60.78 -41.31
CA VAL A 180 5.91 -60.41 -39.94
C VAL A 180 6.24 -58.91 -39.85
N LEU A 181 6.97 -58.36 -40.83
CA LEU A 181 7.26 -56.91 -40.86
C LEU A 181 5.99 -56.06 -41.03
N ARG A 182 4.97 -56.58 -41.71
CA ARG A 182 3.66 -55.94 -41.84
C ARG A 182 2.90 -55.94 -40.51
N GLU A 183 2.84 -57.08 -39.82
CA GLU A 183 2.17 -57.17 -38.51
C GLU A 183 2.84 -56.26 -37.47
N GLU A 184 4.18 -56.22 -37.43
CA GLU A 184 4.93 -55.30 -36.57
C GLU A 184 4.64 -53.82 -36.90
N ALA A 185 4.53 -53.48 -38.19
CA ALA A 185 4.20 -52.13 -38.63
C ALA A 185 2.76 -51.72 -38.28
N ASP A 186 1.81 -52.65 -38.41
CA ASP A 186 0.41 -52.43 -38.03
C ASP A 186 0.25 -52.28 -36.50
N GLU A 187 1.02 -53.04 -35.71
CA GLU A 187 1.06 -52.87 -34.24
C GLU A 187 1.68 -51.53 -33.83
N ALA A 188 2.78 -51.13 -34.46
CA ALA A 188 3.41 -49.83 -34.23
C ALA A 188 2.47 -48.68 -34.59
N TRP A 189 1.75 -48.77 -35.72
CA TRP A 189 0.76 -47.77 -36.11
C TRP A 189 -0.41 -47.66 -35.12
N ARG A 190 -0.90 -48.79 -34.58
CA ARG A 190 -1.93 -48.76 -33.53
C ARG A 190 -1.47 -48.00 -32.28
N LYS A 191 -0.19 -48.13 -31.90
CA LYS A 191 0.40 -47.39 -30.77
C LYS A 191 0.49 -45.88 -31.05
N VAL A 192 0.79 -45.49 -32.29
CA VAL A 192 0.77 -44.09 -32.73
C VAL A 192 -0.63 -43.50 -32.64
N GLU A 193 -1.64 -44.19 -33.17
CA GLU A 193 -3.02 -43.70 -33.13
C GLU A 193 -3.54 -43.59 -31.70
N GLN A 194 -3.27 -44.58 -30.84
CA GLN A 194 -3.64 -44.52 -29.44
C GLN A 194 -2.99 -43.31 -28.73
N SER A 195 -1.68 -43.12 -28.89
CA SER A 195 -0.97 -42.00 -28.27
C SER A 195 -1.44 -40.64 -28.81
N LYS A 196 -1.89 -40.59 -30.07
CA LYS A 196 -2.44 -39.40 -30.70
C LYS A 196 -3.83 -39.08 -30.15
N ASP A 197 -4.69 -40.08 -29.99
CA ASP A 197 -6.03 -39.90 -29.42
C ASP A 197 -5.95 -39.44 -27.96
N GLU A 198 -5.03 -40.02 -27.17
CA GLU A 198 -4.73 -39.58 -25.79
C GLU A 198 -4.27 -38.12 -25.75
N TYR A 199 -3.32 -37.74 -26.60
CA TYR A 199 -2.84 -36.36 -26.65
C TYR A 199 -3.90 -35.38 -27.15
N ALA A 200 -4.71 -35.76 -28.15
CA ALA A 200 -5.81 -34.94 -28.65
C ALA A 200 -6.88 -34.72 -27.57
N ALA A 201 -7.20 -35.73 -26.77
CA ALA A 201 -8.11 -35.60 -25.64
C ALA A 201 -7.62 -34.58 -24.61
N ASP A 202 -6.32 -34.59 -24.29
CA ASP A 202 -5.71 -33.59 -23.41
C ASP A 202 -5.79 -32.17 -23.99
N LEU A 203 -5.54 -32.01 -25.30
CA LEU A 203 -5.62 -30.71 -25.97
C LEU A 203 -7.04 -30.13 -25.94
N TYR A 204 -8.06 -30.97 -26.19
CA TYR A 204 -9.45 -30.54 -26.07
C TYR A 204 -9.83 -30.24 -24.62
N HIS A 205 -9.32 -31.01 -23.65
CA HIS A 205 -9.54 -30.72 -22.25
C HIS A 205 -8.95 -29.37 -21.84
N PHE A 206 -7.71 -29.09 -22.25
CA PHE A 206 -7.06 -27.80 -22.06
C PHE A 206 -7.89 -26.67 -22.69
N ALA A 207 -8.33 -26.83 -23.94
CA ALA A 207 -9.15 -25.83 -24.62
C ALA A 207 -10.48 -25.56 -23.88
N SER A 208 -11.11 -26.59 -23.34
CA SER A 208 -12.38 -26.46 -22.59
C SER A 208 -12.24 -25.68 -21.28
N LYS A 209 -11.03 -25.62 -20.71
CA LYS A 209 -10.72 -24.97 -19.43
C LYS A 209 -9.93 -23.68 -19.56
N GLU A 210 -9.58 -23.27 -20.77
CA GLU A 210 -8.73 -22.09 -21.01
C GLU A 210 -9.34 -20.82 -20.39
N GLU A 211 -10.66 -20.67 -20.43
CA GLU A 211 -11.39 -19.58 -19.80
C GLU A 211 -11.36 -19.66 -18.26
N GLU A 212 -11.46 -20.86 -17.68
CA GLU A 212 -11.34 -21.07 -16.24
C GLU A 212 -9.94 -20.68 -15.74
N TYR A 213 -8.89 -20.99 -16.50
CA TYR A 213 -7.52 -20.60 -16.17
C TYR A 213 -7.32 -19.08 -16.22
N ALA A 214 -7.97 -18.40 -17.16
CA ALA A 214 -7.97 -16.94 -17.21
C ALA A 214 -8.69 -16.32 -16.00
N ASN A 215 -9.76 -16.97 -15.51
CA ASN A 215 -10.52 -16.50 -14.35
C ASN A 215 -9.70 -16.47 -13.05
N TYR A 216 -8.60 -17.22 -12.92
CA TYR A 216 -7.70 -17.09 -11.76
C TYR A 216 -7.11 -15.68 -11.63
N PHE A 217 -6.83 -15.00 -12.74
CA PHE A 217 -6.36 -13.62 -12.73
C PHE A 217 -7.49 -12.63 -12.41
N LEU A 218 -8.72 -12.95 -12.80
CA LEU A 218 -9.88 -12.16 -12.40
C LEU A 218 -10.10 -12.25 -10.90
N SER A 219 -10.08 -13.46 -10.33
CA SER A 219 -10.16 -13.71 -8.88
C SER A 219 -9.08 -12.95 -8.10
N LEU A 220 -7.87 -12.84 -8.64
CA LEU A 220 -6.81 -12.01 -8.05
C LEU A 220 -7.22 -10.53 -7.98
N LEU A 221 -7.68 -9.97 -9.08
CA LEU A 221 -8.07 -8.55 -9.15
C LEU A 221 -9.28 -8.26 -8.25
N GLU A 222 -10.24 -9.17 -8.19
CA GLU A 222 -11.40 -9.06 -7.30
C GLU A 222 -10.98 -9.12 -5.82
N ALA A 223 -10.11 -10.07 -5.45
CA ALA A 223 -9.58 -10.17 -4.09
C ALA A 223 -8.80 -8.91 -3.68
N GLN A 224 -8.01 -8.33 -4.59
CA GLN A 224 -7.29 -7.07 -4.35
C GLN A 224 -8.26 -5.89 -4.16
N ALA A 225 -9.27 -5.78 -5.02
CA ALA A 225 -10.27 -4.73 -4.92
C ALA A 225 -11.06 -4.81 -3.60
N ASP A 226 -11.46 -6.02 -3.19
CA ASP A 226 -12.14 -6.25 -1.92
C ASP A 226 -11.25 -5.89 -0.71
N TYR A 227 -9.98 -6.30 -0.72
CA TYR A 227 -9.00 -5.93 0.30
C TYR A 227 -8.87 -4.41 0.49
N HIS A 228 -8.72 -3.66 -0.60
CA HIS A 228 -8.59 -2.22 -0.54
C HIS A 228 -9.89 -1.54 -0.06
N ARG A 229 -11.05 -2.00 -0.51
CA ARG A 229 -12.35 -1.48 -0.05
C ARG A 229 -12.56 -1.73 1.45
N LYS A 230 -12.26 -2.94 1.94
CA LYS A 230 -12.35 -3.27 3.37
C LYS A 230 -11.41 -2.43 4.20
N SER A 231 -10.15 -2.28 3.77
CA SER A 231 -9.15 -1.45 4.44
C SER A 231 -9.58 0.02 4.51
N LEU A 232 -10.09 0.58 3.41
CA LEU A 232 -10.58 1.94 3.38
C LEU A 232 -11.79 2.12 4.30
N LYS A 233 -12.73 1.18 4.31
CA LYS A 233 -13.89 1.23 5.21
C LYS A 233 -13.49 1.25 6.69
N VAL A 234 -12.47 0.49 7.08
CA VAL A 234 -11.92 0.52 8.45
C VAL A 234 -11.41 1.91 8.79
N LEU A 235 -10.63 2.52 7.90
CA LEU A 235 -10.10 3.87 8.08
C LEU A 235 -11.22 4.93 8.15
N ASP A 236 -12.16 4.93 7.20
CA ASP A 236 -13.25 5.90 7.16
C ASP A 236 -14.18 5.81 8.38
N THR A 237 -14.33 4.62 8.97
CA THR A 237 -15.16 4.43 10.16
C THR A 237 -14.48 4.93 11.43
N LEU A 238 -13.16 4.78 11.53
CA LEU A 238 -12.41 5.00 12.78
C LEU A 238 -11.66 6.35 12.82
N MET A 239 -11.26 6.88 11.67
CA MET A 239 -10.58 8.19 11.57
C MET A 239 -11.42 9.39 12.02
N PRO A 240 -12.75 9.44 11.82
CA PRO A 240 -13.56 10.55 12.35
C PRO A 240 -13.44 10.67 13.87
N GLY A 241 -13.31 9.55 14.60
CA GLY A 241 -13.08 9.54 16.04
C GLY A 241 -11.79 10.26 16.45
N LEU A 242 -10.73 10.20 15.62
CA LEU A 242 -9.48 10.93 15.82
C LEU A 242 -9.63 12.43 15.58
N LYS A 243 -10.45 12.82 14.60
CA LYS A 243 -10.68 14.23 14.23
C LYS A 243 -11.68 14.93 15.15
N SER A 244 -12.59 14.18 15.78
CA SER A 244 -13.59 14.70 16.72
C SER A 244 -13.10 14.81 18.16
N ALA A 245 -12.00 14.13 18.52
CA ALA A 245 -11.28 14.48 19.74
C ALA A 245 -10.83 15.94 19.56
N PRO A 246 -11.23 16.88 20.44
CA PRO A 246 -10.98 18.30 20.24
C PRO A 246 -9.48 18.47 20.05
N ASN A 247 -9.07 18.77 18.81
CA ASN A 247 -7.67 18.83 18.41
C ASN A 247 -6.92 19.64 19.47
N ALA A 248 -5.96 19.02 20.15
CA ALA A 248 -5.04 19.77 21.02
C ALA A 248 -4.38 20.91 20.24
N ALA A 249 -4.24 20.78 18.91
CA ALA A 249 -3.82 21.84 18.00
C ALA A 249 -4.82 23.00 17.88
N GLU A 250 -6.13 22.77 17.97
CA GLU A 250 -7.12 23.86 18.05
C GLU A 250 -7.14 24.50 19.44
N ARG A 251 -6.93 23.75 20.53
CA ARG A 251 -6.77 24.35 21.87
C ARG A 251 -5.47 25.17 21.97
N ASN A 252 -4.35 24.61 21.53
CA ASN A 252 -3.04 25.28 21.57
C ASN A 252 -2.96 26.45 20.57
N GLY A 253 -3.57 26.30 19.38
CA GLY A 253 -3.70 27.39 18.41
C GLY A 253 -4.67 28.49 18.84
N ARG A 254 -5.68 28.17 19.67
CA ARG A 254 -6.55 29.15 20.34
C ARG A 254 -5.85 29.85 21.52
N GLN A 255 -4.78 29.28 22.08
CA GLN A 255 -4.11 29.79 23.28
C GLN A 255 -2.79 30.53 23.02
N ALA A 256 -2.09 30.26 21.92
CA ALA A 256 -0.86 30.96 21.57
C ALA A 256 -1.14 32.47 21.46
N ALA A 257 -0.57 33.24 22.39
CA ALA A 257 -0.79 34.66 22.54
C ALA A 257 0.29 35.47 21.83
N PHE A 258 1.55 35.02 21.88
CA PHE A 258 2.67 35.74 21.30
C PHE A 258 2.67 35.65 19.77
N GLY A 259 2.94 36.78 19.09
CA GLY A 259 3.05 36.83 17.63
C GLY A 259 1.72 36.91 16.87
N LYS A 260 0.57 36.82 17.55
CA LYS A 260 -0.75 36.92 16.92
C LYS A 260 -1.31 38.35 16.95
N PRO A 261 -2.14 38.75 15.97
CA PRO A 261 -2.92 39.97 16.07
C PRO A 261 -3.76 39.99 17.36
N LEU A 262 -3.74 41.12 18.08
CA LEU A 262 -4.43 41.25 19.37
C LEU A 262 -5.90 40.84 19.28
N GLN A 263 -6.62 41.31 18.27
CA GLN A 263 -8.04 41.03 18.08
C GLN A 263 -8.32 39.52 17.91
N GLU A 264 -7.53 38.82 17.09
CA GLU A 264 -7.69 37.37 16.88
C GLU A 264 -7.47 36.60 18.18
N HIS A 265 -6.45 36.98 18.97
CA HIS A 265 -6.16 36.36 20.26
C HIS A 265 -7.28 36.59 21.30
N LEU A 266 -7.82 37.81 21.38
CA LEU A 266 -8.91 38.14 22.30
C LEU A 266 -10.17 37.35 21.96
N GLU A 267 -10.51 37.25 20.67
CA GLU A 267 -11.66 36.47 20.18
C GLU A 267 -11.47 34.97 20.41
N SER A 268 -10.28 34.42 20.14
CA SER A 268 -9.99 32.98 20.31
C SER A 268 -10.07 32.55 21.77
N CYS A 269 -9.70 33.45 22.69
CA CYS A 269 -9.73 33.21 24.14
C CYS A 269 -11.03 33.68 24.81
N GLN A 270 -11.91 34.38 24.10
CA GLN A 270 -13.11 35.03 24.65
C GLN A 270 -12.80 35.96 25.84
N ARG A 271 -11.75 36.76 25.70
CA ARG A 271 -11.26 37.67 26.74
C ARG A 271 -11.29 39.12 26.26
N GLN A 272 -11.50 40.04 27.19
CA GLN A 272 -11.40 41.48 26.93
C GLN A 272 -9.96 41.99 27.07
N ILE A 273 -9.18 41.40 27.98
CA ILE A 273 -7.76 41.71 28.20
C ILE A 273 -6.95 40.46 27.92
N ALA A 274 -5.89 40.59 27.13
CA ALA A 274 -4.97 39.51 26.79
C ALA A 274 -4.31 38.96 28.05
N LEU A 275 -4.26 37.62 28.17
CA LEU A 275 -3.70 36.96 29.36
C LEU A 275 -2.27 37.43 29.68
N PRO A 276 -1.34 37.58 28.70
CA PRO A 276 -0.01 38.08 28.99
C PRO A 276 0.02 39.50 29.58
N ILE A 277 -0.91 40.37 29.18
CA ILE A 277 -1.01 41.72 29.72
C ILE A 277 -1.55 41.67 31.15
N GLU A 278 -2.72 41.05 31.34
CA GLU A 278 -3.38 40.98 32.65
C GLU A 278 -2.46 40.31 33.69
N ALA A 279 -1.97 39.11 33.39
CA ALA A 279 -1.16 38.34 34.32
C ALA A 279 0.13 39.07 34.70
N CYS A 280 0.87 39.58 33.70
CA CYS A 280 2.14 40.26 33.98
C CYS A 280 1.93 41.58 34.72
N VAL A 281 0.94 42.39 34.35
CA VAL A 281 0.66 43.67 35.02
C VAL A 281 0.21 43.43 36.46
N MET A 282 -0.72 42.49 36.70
CA MET A 282 -1.16 42.16 38.05
C MET A 282 -0.01 41.70 38.95
N MET A 283 0.87 40.82 38.45
CA MET A 283 2.04 40.37 39.20
C MET A 283 3.04 41.50 39.50
N LEU A 284 3.31 42.37 38.53
CA LEU A 284 4.22 43.49 38.73
C LEU A 284 3.66 44.47 39.77
N LEU A 285 2.35 44.75 39.72
CA LEU A 285 1.69 45.59 40.72
C LEU A 285 1.71 44.97 42.12
N GLU A 286 1.50 43.66 42.23
CA GLU A 286 1.48 42.96 43.53
C GLU A 286 2.88 42.85 44.15
N LYS A 287 3.90 42.51 43.35
CA LYS A 287 5.22 42.07 43.86
C LYS A 287 6.43 42.75 43.22
N GLY A 288 6.29 43.33 42.03
CA GLY A 288 7.40 43.87 41.25
C GLY A 288 7.71 45.35 41.49
N MET A 289 6.77 46.16 42.00
CA MET A 289 6.90 47.63 42.02
C MET A 289 8.11 48.19 42.79
N LYS A 290 8.70 47.40 43.69
CA LYS A 290 9.89 47.80 44.46
C LYS A 290 11.22 47.37 43.82
N GLU A 291 11.16 46.57 42.75
CA GLU A 291 12.34 46.02 42.08
C GLU A 291 13.01 47.05 41.18
N GLU A 292 14.34 47.19 41.28
CA GLU A 292 15.08 48.17 40.48
C GLU A 292 15.35 47.64 39.07
N GLY A 293 15.11 48.45 38.04
CA GLY A 293 15.50 48.09 36.68
C GLY A 293 14.50 47.17 35.98
N LEU A 294 13.24 47.13 36.43
CA LEU A 294 12.12 46.63 35.62
C LEU A 294 12.19 47.21 34.21
N PHE A 295 11.95 46.36 33.21
CA PHE A 295 12.05 46.70 31.78
C PHE A 295 13.43 47.17 31.29
N ARG A 296 14.46 47.28 32.14
CA ARG A 296 15.84 47.60 31.74
C ARG A 296 16.74 46.37 31.78
N LEU A 297 16.70 45.63 32.88
CA LEU A 297 17.50 44.43 33.07
C LEU A 297 16.87 43.23 32.34
N ALA A 298 17.70 42.46 31.66
CA ALA A 298 17.26 41.26 30.95
C ALA A 298 17.18 40.08 31.94
N PRO A 299 16.07 39.33 31.97
CA PRO A 299 15.98 38.10 32.74
C PRO A 299 16.82 36.99 32.11
N ALA A 300 17.03 35.90 32.85
CA ALA A 300 17.59 34.68 32.29
C ALA A 300 16.71 34.18 31.13
N ALA A 301 17.35 33.87 29.99
CA ALA A 301 16.64 33.47 28.77
C ALA A 301 15.78 32.21 28.95
N SER A 302 16.21 31.27 29.79
CA SER A 302 15.46 30.06 30.14
C SER A 302 14.16 30.38 30.87
N VAL A 303 14.22 31.24 31.90
CA VAL A 303 13.06 31.66 32.71
C VAL A 303 12.07 32.46 31.85
N LEU A 304 12.56 33.38 31.01
CA LEU A 304 11.71 34.11 30.07
C LEU A 304 11.02 33.17 29.09
N LYS A 305 11.75 32.20 28.53
CA LYS A 305 11.16 31.20 27.61
C LYS A 305 10.09 30.35 28.30
N GLN A 306 10.35 29.91 29.54
CA GLN A 306 9.41 29.14 30.35
C GLN A 306 8.12 29.93 30.62
N LEU A 307 8.24 31.19 31.08
CA LEU A 307 7.10 32.06 31.33
C LEU A 307 6.29 32.37 30.06
N LYS A 308 6.96 32.65 28.93
CA LYS A 308 6.27 32.83 27.65
C LYS A 308 5.48 31.58 27.27
N SER A 309 6.08 30.39 27.40
CA SER A 309 5.45 29.12 27.04
C SER A 309 4.27 28.77 27.95
N SER A 310 4.33 29.10 29.24
CA SER A 310 3.21 28.88 30.17
C SER A 310 2.04 29.83 29.88
N LEU A 311 2.32 31.07 29.50
CA LEU A 311 1.32 32.03 29.03
C LEU A 311 0.69 31.59 27.69
N ASP A 312 1.49 31.13 26.72
CA ASP A 312 1.03 30.64 25.41
C ASP A 312 0.19 29.36 25.48
N SER A 313 0.43 28.50 26.47
CA SER A 313 -0.35 27.28 26.69
C SER A 313 -1.56 27.48 27.60
N GLY A 314 -1.75 28.68 28.14
CA GLY A 314 -2.77 28.96 29.16
C GLY A 314 -2.55 28.22 30.49
N ALA A 315 -1.40 27.56 30.68
CA ALA A 315 -1.02 26.83 31.89
C ALA A 315 -0.25 27.74 32.88
N PHE A 316 -0.46 29.05 32.78
CA PHE A 316 0.24 30.03 33.59
C PHE A 316 -0.13 29.89 35.07
N ASN A 317 0.90 29.75 35.93
CA ASN A 317 0.76 29.71 37.37
C ASN A 317 1.47 30.93 38.00
N PRO A 318 0.72 31.89 38.58
CA PRO A 318 1.31 33.08 39.21
C PRO A 318 2.33 32.76 40.31
N GLU A 319 2.15 31.65 41.03
CA GLU A 319 2.99 31.28 42.16
C GLU A 319 4.40 30.84 41.76
N GLU A 320 4.58 30.38 40.51
CA GLU A 320 5.85 29.90 39.98
C GLU A 320 6.79 31.06 39.62
N PHE A 321 6.25 32.19 39.19
CA PHE A 321 7.03 33.34 38.68
C PHE A 321 7.04 34.55 39.61
N LYS A 322 6.40 34.45 40.78
CA LYS A 322 6.20 35.58 41.71
C LYS A 322 7.49 36.17 42.27
N TYR A 323 8.61 35.46 42.17
CA TYR A 323 9.92 35.90 42.67
C TYR A 323 10.87 36.40 41.57
N ASP A 324 10.43 36.44 40.32
CA ASP A 324 11.25 36.92 39.18
C ASP A 324 10.60 38.11 38.44
N PRO A 325 10.51 39.31 39.05
CA PRO A 325 9.87 40.48 38.42
C PRO A 325 10.48 40.87 37.07
N HIS A 326 11.79 40.68 36.88
CA HIS A 326 12.45 40.90 35.59
C HIS A 326 11.97 39.95 34.49
N ALA A 327 11.66 38.70 34.83
CA ALA A 327 11.12 37.74 33.88
C ALA A 327 9.70 38.15 33.47
N VAL A 328 8.87 38.56 34.43
CA VAL A 328 7.51 39.05 34.20
C VAL A 328 7.52 40.30 33.32
N ALA A 329 8.35 41.30 33.65
CA ALA A 329 8.54 42.50 32.82
C ALA A 329 9.08 42.16 31.42
N GLY A 330 9.98 41.18 31.33
CA GLY A 330 10.53 40.67 30.08
C GLY A 330 9.47 39.98 29.21
N ALA A 331 8.56 39.21 29.81
CA ALA A 331 7.46 38.53 29.12
C ALA A 331 6.45 39.55 28.57
N LEU A 332 6.03 40.51 29.41
CA LEU A 332 5.16 41.61 28.97
C LEU A 332 5.76 42.40 27.81
N LYS A 333 7.05 42.77 27.93
CA LYS A 333 7.77 43.46 26.87
C LYS A 333 7.82 42.62 25.58
N SER A 334 8.07 41.32 25.71
CA SER A 334 8.15 40.42 24.57
C SER A 334 6.79 40.28 23.88
N TYR A 335 5.69 40.20 24.64
CA TYR A 335 4.34 40.15 24.09
C TYR A 335 4.04 41.39 23.25
N LEU A 336 4.22 42.58 23.84
CA LEU A 336 3.95 43.85 23.16
C LEU A 336 4.82 44.07 21.92
N ARG A 337 6.08 43.63 21.95
CA ARG A 337 7.02 43.73 20.81
C ARG A 337 6.70 42.74 19.69
N GLU A 338 6.15 41.57 20.04
CA GLU A 338 5.84 40.50 19.08
C GLU A 338 4.46 40.68 18.43
N LEU A 339 3.62 41.62 18.90
CA LEU A 339 2.38 41.96 18.22
C LEU A 339 2.65 42.45 16.78
N PRO A 340 1.93 41.92 15.76
CA PRO A 340 2.07 42.38 14.38
C PRO A 340 1.75 43.87 14.19
N HIS A 341 0.84 44.39 15.02
CA HIS A 341 0.51 45.81 15.12
C HIS A 341 0.71 46.27 16.56
N PRO A 342 1.39 47.41 16.79
CA PRO A 342 1.63 47.91 18.13
C PRO A 342 0.30 48.19 18.82
N LEU A 343 0.28 48.08 20.15
CA LEU A 343 -0.92 48.32 20.95
C LEU A 343 -1.49 49.73 20.73
N MET A 344 -0.63 50.72 20.48
CA MET A 344 -1.02 52.10 20.17
C MET A 344 -1.38 52.34 18.69
N THR A 345 -1.33 51.31 17.86
CA THR A 345 -1.57 51.28 16.40
C THR A 345 -0.61 52.16 15.58
N PHE A 346 -0.34 51.78 14.33
CA PHE A 346 0.48 52.61 13.44
C PHE A 346 -0.29 53.86 12.95
N ASN A 347 -1.61 53.74 12.78
CA ASN A 347 -2.46 54.79 12.22
C ASN A 347 -2.50 56.05 13.08
N LEU A 348 -2.33 55.93 14.39
CA LEU A 348 -2.38 57.05 15.33
C LEU A 348 -0.99 57.60 15.68
N TYR A 349 0.09 57.11 15.05
CA TYR A 349 1.46 57.47 15.42
C TYR A 349 1.72 58.98 15.41
N ASP A 350 1.32 59.67 14.34
CA ASP A 350 1.52 61.12 14.21
C ASP A 350 0.74 61.88 15.29
N GLU A 351 -0.51 61.47 15.55
CA GLU A 351 -1.34 62.07 16.59
C GLU A 351 -0.76 61.87 18.00
N TRP A 352 -0.21 60.69 18.28
CA TRP A 352 0.50 60.42 19.54
C TRP A 352 1.70 61.35 19.71
N PHE A 353 2.47 61.56 18.64
CA PHE A 353 3.66 62.40 18.67
C PHE A 353 3.31 63.89 18.82
N GLU A 354 2.28 64.36 18.12
CA GLU A 354 1.77 65.72 18.26
C GLU A 354 1.25 65.99 19.68
N ALA A 355 0.45 65.07 20.23
CA ALA A 355 -0.05 65.17 21.60
C ALA A 355 1.10 65.20 22.62
N ALA A 356 2.10 64.34 22.46
CA ALA A 356 3.26 64.29 23.35
C ALA A 356 4.15 65.55 23.29
N SER A 357 4.17 66.24 22.15
CA SER A 357 4.97 67.45 21.91
C SER A 357 4.35 68.73 22.47
N GLU A 358 3.11 68.67 22.96
CA GLU A 358 2.44 69.81 23.60
C GLU A 358 3.24 70.30 24.82
N LYS A 359 3.29 71.62 25.04
CA LYS A 359 4.06 72.20 26.15
C LYS A 359 3.23 72.33 27.40
N ASP A 360 1.96 72.70 27.22
CA ASP A 360 1.01 72.81 28.31
C ASP A 360 0.60 71.41 28.81
N GLN A 361 0.72 71.17 30.11
CA GLN A 361 0.48 69.84 30.70
C GLN A 361 -0.99 69.43 30.64
N GLU A 362 -1.90 70.37 30.88
CA GLU A 362 -3.34 70.08 30.89
C GLU A 362 -3.83 69.77 29.48
N THR A 363 -3.44 70.60 28.51
CA THR A 363 -3.68 70.38 27.07
C THR A 363 -3.04 69.09 26.57
N LYS A 364 -1.83 68.75 27.03
CA LYS A 364 -1.16 67.47 26.69
C LYS A 364 -1.97 66.28 27.14
N VAL A 365 -2.44 66.28 28.39
CA VAL A 365 -3.23 65.18 28.95
C VAL A 365 -4.56 65.04 28.21
N GLU A 366 -5.22 66.16 27.89
CA GLU A 366 -6.47 66.16 27.12
C GLU A 366 -6.25 65.54 25.72
N ARG A 367 -5.24 66.01 24.98
CA ARG A 367 -4.91 65.47 23.66
C ARG A 367 -4.53 63.99 23.69
N LEU A 368 -3.72 63.56 24.66
CA LEU A 368 -3.37 62.14 24.82
C LEU A 368 -4.63 61.28 25.10
N ARG A 369 -5.57 61.80 25.88
CA ARG A 369 -6.85 61.13 26.14
C ARG A 369 -7.71 61.04 24.88
N ASP A 370 -7.73 62.09 24.05
CA ASP A 370 -8.44 62.08 22.78
C ASP A 370 -7.88 61.04 21.81
N VAL A 371 -6.54 60.94 21.71
CA VAL A 371 -5.90 59.91 20.87
C VAL A 371 -6.15 58.50 21.45
N CYS A 372 -6.09 58.32 22.78
CA CYS A 372 -6.50 57.07 23.43
C CYS A 372 -7.91 56.63 23.00
N ASN A 373 -8.88 57.55 23.03
CA ASN A 373 -10.29 57.25 22.73
C ASN A 373 -10.55 56.88 21.26
N LYS A 374 -9.59 57.14 20.36
CA LYS A 374 -9.65 56.71 18.94
C LYS A 374 -9.15 55.28 18.72
N LEU A 375 -8.55 54.64 19.73
CA LEU A 375 -8.06 53.27 19.59
C LEU A 375 -9.23 52.29 19.38
N PRO A 376 -9.02 51.20 18.61
CA PRO A 376 -9.94 50.08 18.57
C PRO A 376 -10.23 49.55 19.99
N GLU A 377 -11.43 49.03 20.24
CA GLU A 377 -11.89 48.61 21.57
C GLU A 377 -10.93 47.64 22.27
N GLY A 378 -10.41 46.64 21.54
CA GLY A 378 -9.43 45.69 22.06
C GLY A 378 -8.12 46.38 22.47
N ASN A 379 -7.59 47.27 21.63
CA ASN A 379 -6.37 48.03 21.91
C ASN A 379 -6.55 48.98 23.10
N TYR A 380 -7.67 49.71 23.13
CA TYR A 380 -8.03 50.62 24.22
C TYR A 380 -8.12 49.88 25.56
N SER A 381 -8.85 48.76 25.59
CA SER A 381 -9.06 47.97 26.80
C SER A 381 -7.77 47.34 27.33
N ASN A 382 -6.82 47.05 26.45
CA ASN A 382 -5.52 46.47 26.81
C ASN A 382 -4.43 47.51 27.09
N LEU A 383 -4.67 48.79 26.79
CA LEU A 383 -3.74 49.89 27.09
C LEU A 383 -4.07 50.64 28.39
N ARG A 384 -5.37 50.77 28.72
CA ARG A 384 -5.87 51.67 29.78
C ARG A 384 -5.58 51.23 31.21
#